data_AF-A0A6A4YVP4-F1
#
_entry.id   AF-A0A6A4YVP4-F1
#
_cell.length_a   1.000
_cell.length_b   1.000
_cell.length_c   1.000
_cell.angle_alpha   90.00
_cell.angle_beta   90.00
_cell.angle_gamma   90.00
#
_symmetry.space_group_name_H-M   'P 1'
#
loop_
_entity.id
_entity.type
_entity.pdbx_description
1 polymer ?
#
loop_
_entity_poly.entity_id
_entity_poly.type
_entity_poly.pdbx_seq_one_letter_code
_entity_poly.pdbx_strand_id
1 'polypeptide(L)'
;MPSPRTARVEAPAAAPSNHPDMYDMSGLEDFSYDEVMRVTQSEEECVKWCIKVGLLRSPMMCPKCAKPMKLRQQRWRCQRSACGSAQLSVKAGSFFANSKIPICKAVRLMFDWASKNAVMTVADEQEVTPRTAIDW
;
A
#
# COMPACT_ATOMS: atom_id res chain seq x y z
N MET A 1 -37.05 -5.45 -59.24
CA MET A 1 -37.06 -4.99 -57.84
C MET A 1 -36.04 -5.82 -57.05
N PRO A 2 -34.80 -5.34 -56.82
CA PRO A 2 -33.87 -6.02 -55.94
C PRO A 2 -34.06 -5.59 -54.48
N SER A 3 -34.13 -6.55 -53.58
CA SER A 3 -34.27 -6.39 -52.12
C SER A 3 -33.00 -5.76 -51.52
N PRO A 4 -33.10 -4.85 -50.52
CA PRO A 4 -31.92 -4.25 -49.90
C PRO A 4 -31.26 -5.24 -48.94
N ARG A 5 -29.98 -5.56 -49.20
CA ARG A 5 -29.10 -6.24 -48.24
C ARG A 5 -28.89 -5.34 -47.03
N THR A 6 -29.44 -5.73 -45.88
CA THR A 6 -29.16 -5.11 -44.59
C THR A 6 -27.69 -5.29 -44.22
N ALA A 7 -26.97 -4.18 -44.02
CA ALA A 7 -25.62 -4.17 -43.47
C ALA A 7 -25.67 -4.71 -42.03
N ARG A 8 -24.80 -5.68 -41.73
CA ARG A 8 -24.62 -6.22 -40.38
C ARG A 8 -23.83 -5.18 -39.58
N VAL A 9 -24.51 -4.49 -38.67
CA VAL A 9 -23.86 -3.60 -37.71
C VAL A 9 -23.15 -4.50 -36.69
N GLU A 10 -21.82 -4.57 -36.76
CA GLU A 10 -21.02 -5.20 -35.71
C GLU A 10 -21.18 -4.38 -34.42
N ALA A 11 -21.63 -5.05 -33.36
CA ALA A 11 -21.70 -4.45 -32.03
C ALA A 11 -20.28 -4.11 -31.56
N PRO A 12 -20.06 -2.92 -30.96
CA PRO A 12 -18.75 -2.59 -30.42
C PRO A 12 -18.38 -3.59 -29.32
N ALA A 13 -17.11 -4.01 -29.31
CA ALA A 13 -16.56 -4.84 -28.25
C ALA A 13 -16.88 -4.23 -26.89
N ALA A 14 -17.53 -5.02 -26.03
CA ALA A 14 -17.91 -4.58 -24.69
C ALA A 14 -16.66 -4.09 -23.95
N ALA A 15 -16.70 -2.83 -23.50
CA ALA A 15 -15.70 -2.29 -22.58
C ALA A 15 -15.64 -3.19 -21.33
N PRO A 16 -14.46 -3.43 -20.75
CA PRO A 16 -14.35 -4.19 -19.53
C PRO A 16 -15.20 -3.52 -18.45
N SER A 17 -16.20 -4.25 -17.96
CA SER A 17 -17.09 -3.84 -16.89
C SER A 17 -16.27 -3.73 -15.61
N ASN A 18 -15.68 -2.56 -15.37
CA ASN A 18 -15.01 -2.28 -14.11
C ASN A 18 -16.10 -2.00 -13.07
N HIS A 19 -16.64 -3.08 -12.48
CA HIS A 19 -17.58 -2.99 -11.38
C HIS A 19 -16.83 -2.40 -10.17
N PRO A 20 -17.28 -1.27 -9.59
CA PRO A 20 -16.59 -0.63 -8.47
C PRO A 20 -16.54 -1.47 -7.19
N ASP A 21 -17.27 -2.59 -7.15
CA ASP A 21 -17.50 -3.41 -5.95
C ASP A 21 -16.73 -4.74 -5.96
N MET A 22 -16.02 -5.07 -7.04
CA MET A 22 -15.13 -6.25 -7.06
C MET A 22 -13.69 -5.77 -6.84
N TYR A 23 -13.12 -6.18 -5.70
CA TYR A 23 -11.69 -6.05 -5.48
C TYR A 23 -10.97 -6.76 -6.62
N ASP A 24 -10.09 -6.03 -7.30
CA ASP A 24 -9.21 -6.62 -8.30
C ASP A 24 -8.27 -7.61 -7.60
N MET A 25 -8.56 -8.89 -7.81
CA MET A 25 -7.78 -10.00 -7.26
C MET A 25 -6.58 -10.36 -8.15
N SER A 26 -6.35 -9.62 -9.25
CA SER A 26 -5.12 -9.78 -10.01
C SER A 26 -3.94 -9.26 -9.18
N GLY A 27 -2.86 -10.04 -9.08
CA GLY A 27 -1.70 -9.69 -8.26
C GLY A 27 -1.71 -10.17 -6.80
N LEU A 28 -2.65 -11.04 -6.40
CA LEU A 28 -2.63 -11.67 -5.05
C LEU A 28 -1.33 -12.42 -4.71
N GLU A 29 -0.55 -12.79 -5.73
CA GLU A 29 0.78 -13.40 -5.55
C GLU A 29 1.73 -12.47 -4.76
N ASP A 30 1.52 -11.15 -4.82
CA ASP A 30 2.29 -10.15 -4.07
C ASP A 30 2.01 -10.18 -2.55
N PHE A 31 1.02 -10.97 -2.08
CA PHE A 31 0.65 -11.12 -0.66
C PHE A 31 0.70 -12.59 -0.19
N SER A 32 1.73 -13.32 -0.61
CA SER A 32 2.05 -14.65 -0.05
C SER A 32 2.87 -14.55 1.24
N TYR A 33 2.93 -15.63 2.03
CA TYR A 33 3.79 -15.71 3.22
C TYR A 33 5.25 -15.41 2.86
N ASP A 34 5.78 -16.06 1.83
CA ASP A 34 7.17 -15.92 1.41
C ASP A 34 7.48 -14.48 1.00
N GLU A 35 6.58 -13.84 0.26
CA GLU A 35 6.75 -12.45 -0.15
C GLU A 35 6.70 -11.49 1.04
N VAL A 36 5.73 -11.64 1.94
CA VAL A 36 5.63 -10.82 3.16
C VAL A 36 6.88 -10.98 4.03
N MET A 37 7.35 -12.21 4.24
CA MET A 37 8.57 -12.46 5.01
C MET A 37 9.81 -11.89 4.32
N ARG A 38 9.90 -11.97 2.99
CA ARG A 38 10.99 -11.40 2.20
C ARG A 38 11.04 -9.88 2.29
N VAL A 39 9.92 -9.19 2.04
CA VAL A 39 9.89 -7.72 2.01
C VAL A 39 10.03 -7.10 3.40
N THR A 40 9.65 -7.82 4.45
CA THR A 40 9.75 -7.33 5.83
C THR A 40 11.11 -7.57 6.50
N GLN A 41 12.12 -8.10 5.78
CA GLN A 41 13.49 -8.25 6.30
C GLN A 41 14.17 -6.91 6.59
N SER A 42 13.79 -5.83 5.90
CA SER A 42 14.28 -4.49 6.18
C SER A 42 13.17 -3.45 6.02
N GLU A 43 13.22 -2.41 6.85
CA GLU A 43 12.25 -1.30 6.77
C GLU A 43 12.29 -0.58 5.41
N GLU A 44 13.45 -0.52 4.76
CA GLU A 44 13.56 0.12 3.45
C GLU A 44 12.81 -0.66 2.37
N GLU A 45 13.04 -1.97 2.27
CA GLU A 45 12.36 -2.82 1.29
C GLU A 45 10.87 -2.93 1.57
N CYS A 46 10.49 -3.06 2.85
CA CYS A 46 9.08 -3.10 3.26
C CYS A 46 8.35 -1.84 2.83
N VAL A 47 9.00 -0.68 2.93
CA VAL A 47 8.41 0.60 2.54
C VAL A 47 8.30 0.75 1.03
N LYS A 48 9.30 0.28 0.26
CA LYS A 48 9.19 0.21 -1.20
C LYS A 48 8.03 -0.69 -1.63
N TRP A 49 7.90 -1.85 -1.00
CA TRP A 49 6.80 -2.77 -1.25
C TRP A 49 5.44 -2.16 -0.86
N CYS A 50 5.32 -1.55 0.32
CA CYS A 50 4.10 -0.86 0.75
C CYS A 50 3.69 0.29 -0.20
N ILE A 51 4.65 0.98 -0.82
CA ILE A 51 4.36 1.96 -1.88
C ILE A 51 3.86 1.26 -3.14
N LYS A 52 4.51 0.16 -3.57
CA LYS A 52 4.11 -0.63 -4.76
C LYS A 52 2.67 -1.12 -4.63
N VAL A 53 2.29 -1.65 -3.47
CA VAL A 53 0.94 -2.22 -3.22
C VAL A 53 -0.07 -1.17 -2.73
N GLY A 54 0.30 0.12 -2.67
CA GLY A 54 -0.62 1.22 -2.37
C GLY A 54 -0.95 1.44 -0.89
N LEU A 55 -0.29 0.73 0.04
CA LEU A 55 -0.44 0.94 1.49
C LEU A 55 0.21 2.25 1.97
N LEU A 56 1.22 2.76 1.25
CA LEU A 56 1.86 4.05 1.53
C LEU A 56 1.70 4.99 0.33
N ARG A 57 1.46 6.27 0.62
CA ARG A 57 1.33 7.28 -0.43
C ARG A 57 2.68 7.60 -1.06
N SER A 58 2.70 7.63 -2.40
CA SER A 58 3.80 8.14 -3.21
C SER A 58 3.23 8.65 -4.55
N PRO A 59 3.65 9.83 -5.07
CA PRO A 59 4.56 10.79 -4.45
C PRO A 59 3.89 11.62 -3.35
N MET A 60 4.68 12.11 -2.39
CA MET A 60 4.22 13.10 -1.41
C MET A 60 4.57 14.53 -1.84
N MET A 61 3.65 15.46 -1.58
CA MET A 61 3.80 16.87 -1.97
C MET A 61 4.19 17.73 -0.76
N CYS A 62 5.13 18.65 -0.96
CA CYS A 62 5.54 19.57 0.09
C CYS A 62 4.39 20.54 0.44
N PRO A 63 3.99 20.66 1.73
CA PRO A 63 2.89 21.54 2.11
C PRO A 63 3.20 23.03 1.93
N LYS A 64 4.48 23.40 1.78
CA LYS A 64 4.91 24.81 1.62
C LYS A 64 4.99 25.26 0.16
N CYS A 65 5.40 24.37 -0.75
CA CYS A 65 5.68 24.76 -2.14
C CYS A 65 4.96 23.91 -3.18
N ALA A 66 4.16 22.92 -2.75
CA ALA A 66 3.41 22.01 -3.62
C ALA A 66 4.29 21.32 -4.69
N LYS A 67 5.56 21.03 -4.37
CA LYS A 67 6.45 20.26 -5.24
C LYS A 67 6.67 18.83 -4.69
N PRO A 68 6.94 17.84 -5.56
CA PRO A 68 7.23 16.48 -5.14
C PRO A 68 8.41 16.42 -4.17
N MET A 69 8.27 15.60 -3.12
CA MET A 69 9.30 15.35 -2.12
C MET A 69 10.10 14.08 -2.46
N LYS A 70 11.32 13.97 -1.95
CA LYS A 70 12.13 12.74 -2.05
C LYS A 70 12.07 11.97 -0.73
N LEU A 71 11.86 10.66 -0.81
CA LEU A 71 11.93 9.77 0.36
C LEU A 71 13.41 9.53 0.72
N ARG A 72 13.77 9.77 1.97
CA ARG A 72 15.08 9.42 2.55
C ARG A 72 14.90 9.01 4.01
N GLN A 73 15.43 7.86 4.42
CA GLN A 73 15.39 7.38 5.81
C GLN A 73 13.98 7.46 6.42
N GLN A 74 12.98 6.91 5.73
CA GLN A 74 11.58 6.90 6.18
C GLN A 74 10.93 8.28 6.36
N ARG A 75 11.49 9.32 5.73
CA ARG A 75 10.91 10.66 5.71
C ARG A 75 10.88 11.22 4.31
N TRP A 76 9.74 11.76 3.92
CA TRP A 76 9.62 12.59 2.73
C TRP A 76 10.23 13.94 3.04
N ARG A 77 11.22 14.37 2.24
CA ARG A 77 11.94 15.64 2.42
C ARG A 77 11.82 16.51 1.19
N CYS A 78 11.41 17.77 1.40
CA CYS A 78 11.48 18.78 0.36
C CYS A 78 12.96 19.07 0.03
N GLN A 79 13.30 19.21 -1.25
CA GLN A 79 14.68 19.44 -1.69
C GLN A 79 15.02 20.93 -1.83
N ARG A 80 14.04 21.83 -1.60
CA ARG A 80 14.21 23.27 -1.80
C ARG A 80 14.63 23.94 -0.50
N SER A 81 15.76 24.66 -0.54
CA SER A 81 16.29 25.42 0.60
C SER A 81 15.26 26.39 1.21
N ALA A 82 14.47 27.07 0.38
CA ALA A 82 13.42 28.00 0.81
C ALA A 82 12.31 27.35 1.67
N CYS A 83 12.11 26.04 1.58
CA CYS A 83 11.13 25.34 2.42
C CYS A 83 11.72 24.92 3.78
N GLY A 84 13.01 25.13 3.99
CA GLY A 84 13.76 24.69 5.16
C GLY A 84 13.73 23.17 5.32
N SER A 85 13.66 22.71 6.57
CA SER A 85 13.62 21.28 6.95
C SER A 85 12.23 20.64 6.81
N ALA A 86 11.38 21.13 5.90
CA ALA A 86 10.04 20.59 5.68
C ALA A 86 10.10 19.08 5.36
N GLN A 87 9.51 18.28 6.26
CA GLN A 87 9.56 16.83 6.21
C GLN A 87 8.26 16.22 6.69
N LEU A 88 7.85 15.12 6.07
CA LEU A 88 6.71 14.32 6.48
C LEU A 88 7.20 12.91 6.81
N SER A 89 6.54 12.24 7.76
CA SER A 89 6.75 10.81 7.99
C SER A 89 6.39 10.03 6.71
N VAL A 90 7.08 8.93 6.42
CA VAL A 90 6.67 8.03 5.33
C VAL A 90 5.23 7.52 5.52
N LYS A 91 4.81 7.37 6.77
CA LYS A 91 3.46 6.91 7.16
C LYS A 91 2.38 7.99 6.99
N ALA A 92 2.74 9.24 6.73
CA ALA A 92 1.80 10.35 6.73
C ALA A 92 0.69 10.15 5.67
N GLY A 93 -0.56 10.31 6.08
CA GLY A 93 -1.73 10.15 5.20
C GLY A 93 -2.03 8.71 4.80
N SER A 94 -1.40 7.71 5.42
CA SER A 94 -1.70 6.28 5.21
C SER A 94 -2.40 5.66 6.41
N PHE A 95 -2.78 4.39 6.28
CA PHE A 95 -3.24 3.54 7.38
C PHE A 95 -2.28 3.56 8.59
N PHE A 96 -0.97 3.73 8.36
CA PHE A 96 0.04 3.71 9.41
C PHE A 96 0.29 5.06 10.12
N ALA A 97 -0.41 6.15 9.76
CA ALA A 97 0.01 7.53 10.08
C ALA A 97 0.31 7.79 11.57
N ASN A 98 -0.45 7.17 12.47
CA ASN A 98 -0.31 7.35 13.93
C ASN A 98 0.35 6.15 14.63
N SER A 99 0.75 5.13 13.86
CA SER A 99 1.36 3.94 14.41
C SER A 99 2.81 4.20 14.83
N LYS A 100 3.11 3.83 16.09
CA LYS A 100 4.46 3.89 16.65
C LYS A 100 5.30 2.66 16.31
N ILE A 101 4.69 1.54 15.90
CA ILE A 101 5.43 0.34 15.54
C ILE A 101 6.09 0.49 14.16
N PRO A 102 7.23 -0.17 13.90
CA PRO A 102 7.86 -0.19 12.58
C PRO A 102 6.91 -0.75 11.50
N ILE A 103 7.10 -0.35 10.24
CA ILE A 103 6.20 -0.75 9.13
C ILE A 103 6.32 -2.25 8.87
N CYS A 104 7.51 -2.85 9.01
CA CYS A 104 7.68 -4.30 8.94
C CYS A 104 6.80 -5.04 9.95
N LYS A 105 6.80 -4.61 11.22
CA LYS A 105 5.99 -5.23 12.26
C LYS A 105 4.50 -5.07 11.96
N ALA A 106 4.09 -3.87 11.55
CA ALA A 106 2.72 -3.61 11.12
C ALA A 106 2.28 -4.54 9.97
N VAL A 107 3.10 -4.68 8.92
CA VAL A 107 2.77 -5.58 7.80
C VAL A 107 2.65 -7.04 8.25
N ARG A 108 3.56 -7.51 9.11
CA ARG A 108 3.50 -8.88 9.65
C ARG A 108 2.26 -9.10 10.51
N LEU A 109 1.92 -8.15 11.38
CA LEU A 109 0.69 -8.20 12.17
C LEU A 109 -0.55 -8.32 11.28
N MET A 110 -0.65 -7.52 10.20
CA MET A 110 -1.76 -7.66 9.24
C MET A 110 -1.85 -9.06 8.64
N PHE A 111 -0.70 -9.63 8.25
CA PHE A 111 -0.63 -10.98 7.70
C PHE A 111 -1.04 -12.05 8.73
N ASP A 112 -0.57 -11.92 9.97
CA ASP A 112 -0.87 -12.85 11.06
C ASP A 112 -2.37 -12.87 11.39
N TRP A 113 -3.00 -11.70 11.44
CA TRP A 113 -4.44 -11.61 11.68
C TRP A 113 -5.27 -12.13 10.51
N ALA A 114 -4.85 -11.85 9.27
CA ALA A 114 -5.49 -12.45 8.09
C ALA A 114 -5.38 -13.98 8.10
N SER A 115 -4.28 -14.51 8.63
CA SER A 115 -4.02 -15.95 8.81
C SER A 115 -4.70 -16.57 10.04
N LYS A 116 -5.39 -15.76 10.85
CA LYS A 116 -6.09 -16.16 12.09
C LYS A 116 -5.14 -16.74 13.16
N ASN A 117 -3.90 -16.24 13.20
CA ASN A 117 -2.95 -16.61 14.25
C ASN A 117 -3.41 -16.09 15.62
N ALA A 118 -3.10 -16.84 16.68
CA ALA A 118 -3.48 -16.47 18.04
C ALA A 118 -2.70 -15.24 18.52
N VAL A 119 -3.39 -14.26 19.11
CA VAL A 119 -2.81 -12.97 19.54
C VAL A 119 -1.55 -13.15 20.41
N MET A 120 -1.55 -14.11 21.33
CA MET A 120 -0.39 -14.34 22.20
C MET A 120 0.83 -14.82 21.42
N THR A 121 0.64 -15.76 20.48
CA THR A 121 1.71 -16.25 19.59
C THR A 121 2.27 -15.11 18.74
N VAL A 122 1.39 -14.30 18.16
CA VAL A 122 1.77 -13.15 17.32
C VAL A 122 2.53 -12.09 18.12
N ALA A 123 2.10 -11.82 19.35
CA ALA A 123 2.76 -10.86 20.23
C ALA A 123 4.21 -11.29 20.53
N ASP A 124 4.40 -12.58 20.81
CA ASP A 124 5.72 -13.16 21.07
C ASP A 124 6.59 -13.13 19.79
N GLU A 125 6.08 -13.61 18.66
CA GLU A 125 6.81 -13.68 17.38
C GLU A 125 7.22 -12.30 16.83
N GLN A 126 6.34 -11.30 16.96
CA GLN A 126 6.62 -9.94 16.49
C GLN A 126 7.30 -9.08 17.55
N GLU A 127 7.59 -9.62 18.74
CA GLU A 127 8.19 -8.91 19.89
C GLU A 127 7.44 -7.60 20.18
N VAL A 128 6.12 -7.70 20.35
CA VAL A 128 5.25 -6.59 20.75
C VAL A 128 4.47 -7.00 21.99
N THR A 129 3.92 -6.03 22.73
CA THR A 129 3.05 -6.39 23.85
C THR A 129 1.73 -6.97 23.33
N PRO A 130 1.08 -7.90 24.04
CA PRO A 130 -0.24 -8.41 23.65
C PRO A 130 -1.26 -7.30 23.41
N ARG A 131 -1.20 -6.24 24.23
CA ARG A 131 -2.01 -5.03 24.02
C ARG A 131 -1.75 -4.37 22.67
N THR A 132 -0.48 -4.23 22.28
CA THR A 132 -0.13 -3.67 20.96
C THR A 132 -0.59 -4.59 19.83
N ALA A 133 -0.51 -5.92 20.00
CA ALA A 133 -1.01 -6.88 19.01
C ALA A 133 -2.56 -6.90 18.88
N ILE A 134 -3.30 -6.31 19.82
CA ILE A 134 -4.77 -6.16 19.75
C ILE A 134 -5.14 -4.76 19.24
N ASP A 135 -4.47 -3.74 19.76
CA ASP A 135 -4.82 -2.33 19.57
C ASP A 135 -4.19 -1.70 18.30
N TRP A 136 -3.22 -2.36 17.65
CA TRP A 136 -2.56 -1.82 16.46
C TRP A 136 -3.47 -1.84 15.23
#